data_AF-A0AAW2ITS7-F1
#
_entry.id   AF-A0AAW2ITS7-F1
#
_cell.length_a   1.000
_cell.length_b   1.000
_cell.length_c   1.000
_cell.angle_alpha   90.00
_cell.angle_beta   90.00
_cell.angle_gamma   90.00
#
_symmetry.space_group_name_H-M   'P 1'
#
loop_
_entity.id
_entity.type
_entity.pdbx_description
1 polymer ?
#
loop_
_entity_poly.entity_id
_entity_poly.type
_entity_poly.pdbx_seq_one_letter_code
_entity_poly.pdbx_strand_id
1 'polypeptide(L)'
;MVEKIHACRNGCMLYWKDDIDMEYCKFCGDPRYKPTRDRNPRRKKSPYAVLRYLPLTPRLQRLYASPATAEHMTWHASHVTEEDSMCHPSDAKPGGILTEHIQILHWSPVTLDWVFA
;
A
#
# COMPACT_ATOMS: atom_id res chain seq x y z
N MET A 1 7.36 -18.76 1.38
CA MET A 1 8.29 -18.25 0.35
C MET A 1 8.37 -16.74 0.52
N VAL A 2 9.58 -16.16 0.60
CA VAL A 2 9.80 -14.72 0.77
C VAL A 2 10.46 -14.23 -0.50
N GLU A 3 9.88 -13.22 -1.14
CA GLU A 3 10.40 -12.61 -2.34
C GLU A 3 11.39 -11.49 -1.98
N LYS A 4 12.41 -11.31 -2.80
CA LYS A 4 13.42 -10.27 -2.59
C LYS A 4 13.30 -9.25 -3.72
N ILE A 5 13.03 -8.00 -3.36
CA ILE A 5 12.94 -6.89 -4.31
C ILE A 5 14.04 -5.91 -4.01
N HIS A 6 14.75 -5.46 -5.04
CA HIS A 6 15.78 -4.45 -4.86
C HIS A 6 15.10 -3.09 -4.70
N ALA A 7 15.68 -2.22 -3.88
CA ALA A 7 15.22 -0.85 -3.69
C ALA A 7 16.36 0.13 -3.96
N CYS A 8 16.00 1.37 -4.30
CA CYS A 8 16.94 2.48 -4.28
C CYS A 8 17.53 2.65 -2.88
N ARG A 9 18.81 3.04 -2.78
CA ARG A 9 19.49 3.30 -1.52
C ARG A 9 18.75 4.33 -0.65
N ASN A 10 18.16 5.35 -1.29
CA ASN A 10 17.42 6.42 -0.62
C ASN A 10 15.92 6.12 -0.51
N GLY A 11 15.47 4.91 -0.89
CA GLY A 11 14.06 4.51 -0.82
C GLY A 11 13.13 5.15 -1.86
N CYS A 12 13.67 5.85 -2.87
CA CYS A 12 12.84 6.57 -3.86
C CYS A 12 11.97 5.64 -4.73
N MET A 13 12.45 4.43 -5.02
CA MET A 13 11.72 3.46 -5.85
C MET A 13 12.13 2.02 -5.58
N LEU A 14 11.28 1.09 -6.03
CA LEU A 14 11.53 -0.34 -6.08
C LEU A 14 11.83 -0.77 -7.51
N TYR A 15 12.82 -1.64 -7.68
CA TYR A 15 13.10 -2.28 -8.97
C TYR A 15 12.18 -3.49 -9.13
N TRP A 16 10.92 -3.23 -9.49
CA TRP A 16 9.84 -4.21 -9.59
C TRP A 16 9.12 -4.05 -10.95
N LYS A 17 8.63 -5.17 -11.55
CA LYS A 17 7.87 -5.20 -12.82
C LYS A 17 8.69 -4.55 -13.94
N ASP A 18 8.22 -3.43 -14.48
CA ASP A 18 8.80 -2.75 -15.64
C ASP A 18 10.19 -2.17 -15.33
N ASP A 19 10.51 -2.01 -14.04
CA ASP A 19 11.76 -1.41 -13.57
C ASP A 19 12.80 -2.46 -13.15
N ILE A 20 12.54 -3.75 -13.43
CA ILE A 20 13.39 -4.84 -12.96
C ILE A 20 14.79 -4.84 -13.56
N ASP A 21 14.95 -4.33 -14.79
CA ASP A 21 16.22 -4.30 -15.52
C ASP A 21 16.98 -2.99 -15.37
N MET A 22 16.41 -2.02 -14.64
CA MET A 22 17.06 -0.72 -14.45
C MET A 22 18.29 -0.86 -13.53
N GLU A 23 19.36 -0.18 -13.91
CA GLU A 23 20.59 -0.09 -13.12
C GLU A 23 20.68 1.21 -12.31
N TYR A 24 19.83 2.19 -12.61
CA TYR A 24 19.82 3.51 -11.97
C TYR A 24 18.40 3.89 -11.54
N CYS A 25 18.32 4.64 -10.44
CA CYS A 25 17.06 5.17 -9.93
C CYS A 25 16.51 6.26 -10.86
N LYS A 26 15.23 6.19 -11.22
CA LYS A 26 14.54 7.21 -12.04
C LYS A 26 14.48 8.59 -11.37
N PHE A 27 14.48 8.62 -10.04
CA PHE A 27 14.23 9.85 -9.28
C PHE A 27 15.51 10.55 -8.81
N CYS A 28 16.48 9.79 -8.29
CA CYS A 28 17.74 10.36 -7.78
C CYS A 28 18.96 10.05 -8.63
N GLY A 29 18.84 9.23 -9.68
CA GLY A 29 19.96 8.82 -10.52
C GLY A 29 20.96 7.87 -9.84
N ASP A 30 20.75 7.50 -8.57
CA ASP A 30 21.69 6.64 -7.85
C ASP A 30 21.77 5.23 -8.45
N PRO A 31 22.97 4.61 -8.42
CA PRO A 31 23.15 3.25 -8.89
C PRO A 31 22.42 2.25 -8.00
N ARG A 32 21.87 1.21 -8.62
CA ARG A 32 21.22 0.07 -7.95
C ARG A 32 22.22 -0.80 -7.19
N TYR A 33 23.41 -0.99 -7.76
CA TYR A 33 24.41 -1.95 -7.30
C TYR A 33 25.63 -1.26 -6.68
N LYS A 34 26.20 -1.88 -5.65
CA LYS A 34 27.46 -1.45 -5.04
C LYS A 34 28.61 -1.64 -6.04
N PRO A 35 29.60 -0.73 -6.06
CA PRO A 35 30.78 -0.90 -6.89
C PRO A 35 31.54 -2.16 -6.47
N THR A 36 31.89 -3.00 -7.44
CA THR A 36 32.73 -4.19 -7.24
C THR A 36 34.14 -3.92 -7.72
N ARG A 37 35.14 -4.33 -6.94
CA ARG A 37 36.56 -4.24 -7.34
C ARG A 37 36.92 -5.27 -8.40
N ASP A 38 36.21 -6.40 -8.42
CA ASP A 38 36.39 -7.41 -9.45
C ASP A 38 35.68 -7.00 -10.73
N ARG A 39 36.46 -6.92 -11.81
CA ARG A 39 35.96 -6.73 -13.18
C ARG A 39 35.40 -8.00 -13.81
N ASN A 40 35.27 -9.10 -13.05
CA ASN A 40 34.72 -10.34 -13.58
C ASN A 40 33.22 -10.14 -13.90
N PRO A 41 32.81 -10.16 -15.18
CA PRO A 41 31.43 -9.91 -15.57
C PRO A 41 30.46 -11.02 -15.11
N ARG A 42 30.98 -12.19 -14.72
CA ARG A 42 30.16 -13.31 -14.22
C ARG A 42 29.82 -13.19 -12.72
N ARG A 43 30.40 -12.22 -12.00
CA ARG A 43 30.14 -12.07 -10.57
C ARG A 43 28.76 -11.45 -10.35
N LYS A 44 28.00 -12.04 -9.42
CA LYS A 44 26.67 -11.53 -9.04
C LYS A 44 26.78 -10.13 -8.44
N LYS A 45 26.12 -9.14 -9.06
CA LYS A 45 26.08 -7.76 -8.56
C LYS A 45 25.33 -7.71 -7.22
N SER A 46 25.83 -6.92 -6.26
CA SER A 46 25.21 -6.76 -4.95
C SER A 46 24.42 -5.44 -4.90
N PRO A 47 23.09 -5.45 -4.71
CA PRO A 47 22.30 -4.23 -4.64
C PRO A 47 22.59 -3.44 -3.36
N TYR A 48 22.31 -2.13 -3.37
CA TYR A 48 22.43 -1.30 -2.17
C TYR A 48 21.39 -1.65 -1.09
N ALA A 49 20.13 -1.82 -1.49
CA ALA A 49 19.01 -2.15 -0.60
C ALA A 49 18.16 -3.29 -1.17
N VAL A 50 17.68 -4.16 -0.27
CA VAL A 50 16.80 -5.30 -0.61
C VAL A 50 15.66 -5.34 0.40
N LEU A 51 14.44 -5.24 -0.11
CA LEU A 51 13.21 -5.48 0.64
C LEU A 51 12.78 -6.94 0.52
N ARG A 52 12.22 -7.46 1.61
CA ARG A 52 11.66 -8.82 1.67
C ARG A 52 10.15 -8.72 1.60
N TYR A 53 9.58 -9.09 0.46
CA TYR A 53 8.14 -9.12 0.28
C TYR A 53 7.57 -10.49 0.66
N LEU A 54 6.46 -10.43 1.36
CA LEU A 54 5.73 -11.55 1.89
C LEU A 54 4.40 -11.59 1.13
N PRO A 55 4.22 -12.49 0.14
CA PRO A 55 3.01 -12.52 -0.67
C PRO A 55 1.76 -12.56 0.21
N LEU A 56 0.86 -11.60 -0.03
CA LEU A 56 -0.35 -11.42 0.77
C LEU A 56 -1.42 -12.44 0.39
N THR A 57 -1.64 -12.65 -0.90
CA THR A 57 -2.67 -13.56 -1.43
C THR A 57 -2.67 -14.95 -0.79
N PRO A 58 -1.56 -15.71 -0.76
CA PRO A 58 -1.56 -17.05 -0.16
C PRO A 58 -1.73 -17.01 1.37
N ARG A 59 -1.44 -15.88 2.02
CA ARG A 59 -1.70 -15.71 3.45
C ARG A 59 -3.17 -15.46 3.72
N LEU A 60 -3.78 -14.57 2.94
CA LEU A 60 -5.21 -14.31 3.01
C LEU A 60 -5.99 -15.58 2.71
N GLN A 61 -5.67 -16.32 1.64
CA GLN A 61 -6.32 -17.61 1.35
C GLN A 61 -6.31 -18.57 2.55
N ARG A 62 -5.21 -18.65 3.31
CA ARG A 62 -5.14 -19.46 4.52
C ARG A 62 -6.02 -18.92 5.66
N LEU A 63 -6.10 -17.61 5.82
CA LEU A 63 -6.99 -16.97 6.80
C LEU A 63 -8.47 -17.24 6.47
N TYR A 64 -8.85 -17.20 5.18
CA TYR A 64 -10.20 -17.52 4.72
C TYR A 64 -10.51 -19.03 4.71
N ALA A 65 -9.51 -19.91 4.77
CA ALA A 65 -9.71 -21.36 4.75
C ALA A 65 -10.25 -21.93 6.09
N SER A 66 -10.07 -21.21 7.20
CA SER A 66 -10.56 -21.62 8.51
C SER A 66 -11.96 -21.01 8.75
N PRO A 67 -13.00 -21.82 9.02
CA PRO A 67 -14.36 -21.31 9.23
C PRO A 67 -14.45 -20.27 10.35
N ALA A 68 -13.73 -20.49 11.45
CA ALA A 68 -13.72 -19.60 12.60
C ALA A 68 -13.17 -18.20 12.29
N THR A 69 -12.18 -18.09 11.41
CA THR A 69 -11.63 -16.80 10.99
C THR A 69 -12.37 -16.24 9.78
N ALA A 70 -12.89 -17.10 8.91
CA ALA A 70 -13.64 -16.72 7.73
C ALA A 70 -14.88 -15.89 8.09
N GLU A 71 -15.64 -16.29 9.12
CA GLU A 71 -16.82 -15.53 9.60
C GLU A 71 -16.47 -14.06 9.90
N HIS A 72 -15.39 -13.82 10.65
CA HIS A 72 -14.93 -12.47 10.95
C HIS A 72 -14.38 -11.74 9.71
N MET A 73 -13.70 -12.45 8.81
CA MET A 73 -13.15 -11.85 7.60
C MET A 73 -14.24 -11.45 6.59
N THR A 74 -15.34 -12.22 6.48
CA THR A 74 -16.46 -11.94 5.58
C THR A 74 -17.54 -11.07 6.21
N TRP A 75 -17.41 -10.74 7.50
CA TRP A 75 -18.42 -9.99 8.26
C TRP A 75 -18.87 -8.73 7.52
N HIS A 76 -17.94 -7.94 7.00
CA HIS A 76 -18.19 -6.70 6.24
C HIS A 76 -19.13 -6.84 5.03
N ALA A 77 -19.33 -8.05 4.50
CA ALA A 77 -20.16 -8.32 3.34
C ALA A 77 -21.46 -9.08 3.71
N SER A 78 -21.45 -9.83 4.82
CA SER A 78 -22.59 -10.66 5.24
C SER A 78 -23.42 -10.03 6.36
N HIS A 79 -22.90 -9.01 7.04
CA HIS A 79 -23.64 -8.37 8.13
C HIS A 79 -24.73 -7.46 7.56
N VAL A 80 -25.89 -7.50 8.22
CA VAL A 80 -27.01 -6.62 7.92
C VAL A 80 -26.89 -5.45 8.89
N THR A 81 -26.75 -4.24 8.37
CA THR A 81 -26.83 -3.03 9.18
C THR A 81 -28.29 -2.66 9.40
N GLU A 82 -28.67 -2.37 10.64
CA GLU A 82 -29.93 -1.68 10.91
C GLU A 82 -29.78 -0.21 10.47
N GLU A 83 -30.80 0.34 9.80
CA GLU A 83 -30.71 1.59 9.04
C GLU A 83 -30.34 2.83 9.86
N ASP A 84 -30.41 2.73 11.19
CA ASP A 84 -30.29 3.84 12.14
C ASP A 84 -29.12 3.73 13.13
N SER A 85 -28.25 2.70 13.02
CA SER A 85 -27.09 2.60 13.92
C SER A 85 -25.80 2.12 13.23
N MET A 86 -24.71 2.84 13.46
CA MET A 86 -23.36 2.45 13.05
C MET A 86 -22.80 1.47 14.07
N CYS A 87 -22.90 0.17 13.79
CA CYS A 87 -22.40 -0.90 14.65
C CYS A 87 -20.89 -1.15 14.46
N HIS A 88 -20.34 -0.74 13.31
CA HIS A 88 -18.92 -0.84 12.98
C HIS A 88 -18.47 0.34 12.11
N PRO A 89 -17.19 0.76 12.18
CA PRO A 89 -16.63 1.80 11.29
C PRO A 89 -16.77 1.50 9.78
N SER A 90 -16.99 0.23 9.40
CA SER A 90 -17.28 -0.18 8.02
C SER A 90 -18.69 0.19 7.54
N ASP A 91 -19.61 0.49 8.46
CA ASP A 91 -21.00 0.86 8.16
C ASP A 91 -21.12 2.34 7.77
N ALA A 92 -20.03 3.09 7.92
CA ALA A 92 -19.94 4.47 7.49
C ALA A 92 -20.18 4.55 5.98
N LYS A 93 -21.33 5.12 5.60
CA LYS A 93 -21.63 5.45 4.21
C LYS A 93 -20.52 6.39 3.69
N PRO A 94 -19.99 6.21 2.48
CA PRO A 94 -19.13 7.19 1.85
C PRO A 94 -19.96 8.48 1.62
N GLY A 95 -19.79 9.46 2.53
CA GLY A 95 -20.58 10.69 2.61
C GLY A 95 -21.44 10.85 3.88
N GLY A 96 -21.50 9.83 4.75
CA GLY A 96 -22.15 9.87 6.07
C GLY A 96 -21.21 10.46 7.12
N ILE A 97 -21.09 11.78 7.05
CA ILE A 97 -20.39 12.70 7.93
C ILE A 97 -20.40 12.27 9.42
N LEU A 98 -19.21 11.95 9.96
CA LEU A 98 -18.86 12.20 11.36
C LEU A 98 -18.30 13.63 11.45
N THR A 99 -19.16 14.65 11.38
CA THR A 99 -18.77 16.03 11.72
C THR A 99 -19.64 16.52 12.84
N GLU A 100 -19.29 16.12 14.06
CA GLU A 100 -19.66 16.93 15.23
C GLU A 100 -18.44 17.65 15.80
N HIS A 101 -17.21 17.24 15.43
CA HIS A 101 -15.98 17.85 15.93
C HIS A 101 -14.84 17.93 14.91
N ILE A 102 -15.14 18.10 13.62
CA ILE A 102 -14.13 18.54 12.66
C ILE A 102 -14.70 19.74 11.90
N GLN A 103 -14.11 20.91 12.10
CA GLN A 103 -14.38 22.11 11.31
C GLN A 103 -13.93 21.84 9.87
N ILE A 104 -14.83 21.35 9.02
CA ILE A 104 -14.53 21.04 7.61
C ILE A 104 -15.38 21.93 6.71
N LEU A 105 -14.66 22.76 5.96
CA LEU A 105 -14.97 23.36 4.66
C LEU A 105 -16.36 23.05 4.08
N HIS A 106 -17.16 24.10 3.87
CA HIS A 106 -18.38 24.00 3.06
C HIS A 106 -18.09 24.40 1.60
N TRP A 107 -18.76 23.74 0.66
CA TRP A 107 -18.75 24.11 -0.75
C TRP A 107 -19.65 25.32 -0.97
N SER A 108 -19.10 26.42 -1.52
CA SER A 108 -19.88 27.60 -1.89
C SER A 108 -20.34 27.49 -3.35
N PRO A 109 -21.65 27.36 -3.61
CA PRO A 109 -22.16 27.25 -4.99
C PRO A 109 -21.99 28.54 -5.80
N VAL A 110 -21.59 29.65 -5.17
CA VAL A 110 -21.41 30.94 -5.82
C VAL A 110 -20.02 31.09 -6.45
N THR A 111 -19.00 30.47 -5.86
CA THR A 111 -17.59 30.73 -6.20
C THR A 111 -16.83 29.50 -6.72
N LEU A 112 -17.44 28.31 -6.70
CA LEU A 112 -16.85 27.06 -7.24
C LEU A 112 -15.47 26.73 -6.64
N ASP A 113 -15.26 27.10 -5.38
CA ASP A 113 -14.06 26.85 -4.59
C ASP A 113 -14.41 26.51 -3.11
N TRP A 114 -13.41 26.04 -2.38
CA TRP A 114 -13.52 25.68 -0.96
C TRP A 114 -13.15 26.87 -0.09
N VAL A 115 -14.04 27.28 0.82
CA VAL A 115 -13.77 28.38 1.77
C VAL A 115 -13.83 27.85 3.20
N PHE A 116 -12.84 28.23 4.01
CA PHE A 116 -12.80 27.99 5.46
C PHE A 116 -13.65 29.03 6.18
N ALA A 117 -14.45 28.62 7.16
CA ALA A 117 -15.01 29.52 8.17
C ALA A 117 -14.09 29.52 9.41
#